data_AF-A0AAU3D0D3-F1
#
_entry.id   AF-A0AAU3D0D3-F1
#
_cell.length_a   1.000
_cell.length_b   1.000
_cell.length_c   1.000
_cell.angle_alpha   90.00
_cell.angle_beta   90.00
_cell.angle_gamma   90.00
#
_symmetry.space_group_name_H-M   'P 1'
#
loop_
_entity.id
_entity.type
_entity.pdbx_description
1 polymer ?
#
loop_
_entity_poly.entity_id
_entity_poly.type
_entity_poly.pdbx_seq_one_letter_code
_entity_poly.pdbx_strand_id
1 'polypeptide(L)'
;MWDDTWGEWLRQSPSGTELLVGWREAREGISRLGRDAYRERLVALLSVASARDCAAAGFGCTRRIDRVCREPSVCRLDPAVPSAAEGVPRGEREGPVPGACGGFHGFRDDFEVHVRFSGGGDRHRAVFWHHTAASAVRLWVDGVPVGVGGGLDSYGHWLDGRFLVVQAEGPDGHPRQSYGPGILVTTIVSVLIHDAVVGSTRTLVPEPHETWTDPQVVLEGETLRVYATREARAADLPDRILPAPSALSASD
;
A
#
# COMPACT_ATOMS: atom_id res chain seq x y z
N MET A 1 -3.76 21.48 18.09
CA MET A 1 -3.58 22.70 17.28
C MET A 1 -3.13 22.26 15.91
N TRP A 2 -3.76 22.76 14.83
CA TRP A 2 -3.28 22.54 13.46
C TRP A 2 -2.20 23.58 13.18
N ASP A 3 -1.10 23.22 12.51
CA ASP A 3 -0.04 24.15 12.10
C ASP A 3 -0.45 24.86 10.80
N ASP A 4 -0.62 26.17 10.84
CA ASP A 4 -1.04 26.97 9.69
C ASP A 4 -0.08 26.81 8.50
N THR A 5 1.21 26.52 8.75
CA THR A 5 2.21 26.22 7.71
C THR A 5 1.82 25.00 6.85
N TRP A 6 1.17 23.99 7.43
CA TRP A 6 0.64 22.85 6.67
C TRP A 6 -0.64 23.19 5.90
N GLY A 7 -1.45 24.12 6.43
CA GLY A 7 -2.57 24.68 5.69
C GLY A 7 -2.10 25.48 4.47
N GLU A 8 -1.04 26.27 4.63
CA GLU A 8 -0.42 27.02 3.53
C GLU A 8 0.20 26.11 2.48
N TRP A 9 0.93 25.05 2.88
CA TRP A 9 1.48 24.04 1.96
C TRP A 9 0.39 23.48 1.03
N LEU A 10 -0.71 22.97 1.59
CA LEU A 10 -1.78 22.37 0.79
C LEU A 10 -2.51 23.38 -0.10
N ARG A 11 -2.59 24.65 0.32
CA ARG A 11 -3.15 25.74 -0.51
C ARG A 11 -2.28 26.14 -1.70
N GLN A 12 -1.04 25.65 -1.80
CA GLN A 12 -0.18 25.89 -2.99
C GLN A 12 -0.65 25.13 -4.23
N SER A 13 -1.54 24.12 -4.09
CA SER A 13 -2.12 23.41 -5.23
C SER A 13 -3.64 23.20 -5.09
N PRO A 14 -4.39 23.10 -6.20
CA PRO A 14 -5.80 22.73 -6.17
C PRO A 14 -6.03 21.36 -5.52
N SER A 15 -5.24 20.35 -5.90
CA SER A 15 -5.34 18.99 -5.36
C SER A 15 -5.04 18.91 -3.87
N GLY A 16 -4.06 19.68 -3.38
CA GLY A 16 -3.77 19.80 -1.95
C GLY A 16 -4.92 20.44 -1.17
N THR A 17 -5.54 21.49 -1.74
CA THR A 17 -6.72 22.15 -1.17
C THR A 17 -7.92 21.21 -1.12
N GLU A 18 -8.16 20.45 -2.19
CA GLU A 18 -9.23 19.45 -2.23
C GLU A 18 -8.99 18.28 -1.27
N LEU A 19 -7.74 17.82 -1.11
CA LEU A 19 -7.38 16.80 -0.12
C LEU A 19 -7.61 17.31 1.30
N LEU A 20 -7.23 18.57 1.59
CA LEU A 20 -7.45 19.22 2.88
C LEU A 20 -8.93 19.24 3.26
N VAL A 21 -9.76 19.77 2.36
CA VAL A 21 -11.21 19.89 2.53
C VAL A 21 -11.86 18.51 2.62
N GLY A 22 -11.62 17.65 1.63
CA GLY A 22 -12.19 16.31 1.54
C GLY A 22 -11.87 15.46 2.77
N TRP A 23 -10.62 15.50 3.26
CA TRP A 23 -10.24 14.77 4.46
C TRP A 23 -10.85 15.37 5.74
N ARG A 24 -10.76 16.69 5.95
CA ARG A 24 -11.27 17.32 7.18
C ARG A 24 -12.79 17.23 7.31
N GLU A 25 -13.50 17.53 6.23
CA GLU A 25 -14.95 17.65 6.17
C GLU A 25 -15.61 16.34 5.74
N ALA A 26 -14.94 15.20 5.97
CA ALA A 26 -15.35 13.86 5.55
C ALA A 26 -16.85 13.57 5.79
N ARG A 27 -17.37 13.93 6.97
CA ARG A 27 -18.80 13.75 7.32
C ARG A 27 -19.75 14.51 6.39
N GLU A 28 -19.43 15.76 6.07
CA GLU A 28 -20.22 16.61 5.17
C GLU A 28 -20.05 16.16 3.71
N GLY A 29 -18.82 15.79 3.32
CA GLY A 29 -18.52 15.17 2.04
C GLY A 29 -19.34 13.90 1.79
N ILE A 30 -19.34 12.96 2.74
CA ILE A 30 -20.14 11.72 2.70
C ILE A 30 -21.64 12.05 2.66
N SER A 31 -22.11 12.99 3.48
CA SER A 31 -23.53 13.37 3.52
C SER A 31 -24.02 14.01 2.21
N ARG A 32 -23.15 14.71 1.47
CA ARG A 32 -23.49 15.40 0.22
C ARG A 32 -23.31 14.52 -1.02
N LEU A 33 -22.28 13.68 -1.06
CA LEU A 33 -21.91 12.90 -2.24
C LEU A 33 -22.39 11.44 -2.16
N GLY A 34 -22.70 10.94 -0.96
CA GLY A 34 -22.81 9.51 -0.69
C GLY A 34 -21.45 8.86 -0.45
N ARG A 35 -21.46 7.71 0.23
CA ARG A 35 -20.24 6.99 0.67
C ARG A 35 -19.33 6.60 -0.49
N ASP A 36 -19.89 6.00 -1.54
CA ASP A 36 -19.11 5.54 -2.70
C ASP A 36 -18.45 6.69 -3.46
N ALA A 37 -19.20 7.74 -3.83
CA ALA A 37 -18.64 8.87 -4.56
C ALA A 37 -17.62 9.67 -3.73
N TYR A 38 -17.81 9.76 -2.41
CA TYR A 38 -16.80 10.31 -1.50
C TYR A 38 -15.52 9.47 -1.50
N ARG A 39 -15.63 8.14 -1.42
CA ARG A 39 -14.48 7.21 -1.50
C ARG A 39 -13.72 7.39 -2.80
N GLU A 40 -14.38 7.27 -3.95
CA GLU A 40 -13.69 7.37 -5.26
C GLU A 40 -12.99 8.74 -5.41
N ARG A 41 -13.62 9.83 -4.94
CA ARG A 41 -12.98 11.16 -4.95
C ARG A 41 -11.74 11.22 -4.05
N LEU A 42 -11.81 10.73 -2.82
CA LEU A 42 -10.68 10.77 -1.90
C LEU A 42 -9.54 9.85 -2.36
N VAL A 43 -9.87 8.67 -2.91
CA VAL A 43 -8.91 7.77 -3.55
C VAL A 43 -8.21 8.44 -4.73
N ALA A 44 -8.94 9.13 -5.61
CA ALA A 44 -8.36 9.84 -6.75
C ALA A 44 -7.37 10.93 -6.29
N LEU A 45 -7.71 11.70 -5.26
CA LEU A 45 -6.82 12.71 -4.67
C LEU A 45 -5.56 12.08 -4.06
N LEU A 46 -5.70 11.00 -3.30
CA LEU A 46 -4.58 10.30 -2.66
C LEU A 46 -3.69 9.54 -3.65
N SER A 47 -4.23 9.15 -4.80
CA SER A 47 -3.49 8.47 -5.87
C SER A 47 -2.52 9.40 -6.61
N VAL A 48 -2.71 10.72 -6.51
CA VAL A 48 -1.79 11.74 -7.08
C VAL A 48 -1.07 12.57 -6.03
N ALA A 49 -1.45 12.44 -4.75
CA ALA A 49 -0.80 13.13 -3.63
C ALA A 49 0.67 12.75 -3.51
N SER A 50 1.50 13.70 -3.07
CA SER A 50 2.84 13.40 -2.57
C SER A 50 2.78 12.89 -1.12
N ALA A 51 3.84 12.22 -0.68
CA ALA A 51 4.04 11.87 0.73
C ALA A 51 3.89 13.10 1.67
N ARG A 52 4.35 14.27 1.21
CA ARG A 52 4.27 15.53 1.95
C ARG A 52 2.84 16.07 2.04
N ASP A 53 2.00 15.86 1.02
CA ASP A 53 0.58 16.24 1.05
C ASP A 53 -0.22 15.36 2.02
N CYS A 54 0.06 14.05 2.06
CA CYS A 54 -0.52 13.14 3.06
C CYS A 54 -0.14 13.58 4.49
N ALA A 55 1.13 13.91 4.74
CA ALA A 55 1.59 14.45 6.02
C ALA A 55 0.87 15.78 6.37
N ALA A 56 0.81 16.71 5.42
CA ALA A 56 0.17 18.01 5.58
C ALA A 56 -1.35 17.91 5.84
N ALA A 57 -2.01 16.92 5.24
CA ALA A 57 -3.43 16.62 5.47
C ALA A 57 -3.68 16.01 6.87
N GLY A 58 -2.61 15.64 7.59
CA GLY A 58 -2.67 15.09 8.93
C GLY A 58 -2.84 13.58 8.98
N PHE A 59 -2.36 12.86 7.96
CA PHE A 59 -2.20 11.40 8.03
C PHE A 59 -1.00 11.09 8.95
N GLY A 60 -1.12 10.07 9.79
CA GLY A 60 0.02 9.51 10.52
C GLY A 60 0.89 8.66 9.60
N CYS A 61 2.05 8.24 10.07
CA CYS A 61 3.06 7.53 9.27
C CYS A 61 3.54 6.26 9.97
N THR A 62 3.92 5.23 9.21
CA THR A 62 3.98 3.82 9.69
C THR A 62 4.86 3.54 10.91
N ARG A 63 5.86 4.37 11.23
CA ARG A 63 6.69 4.25 12.46
C ARG A 63 6.16 5.02 13.69
N ARG A 64 5.07 5.78 13.56
CA ARG A 64 4.46 6.64 14.60
C ARG A 64 2.94 6.47 14.59
N ILE A 65 2.44 5.24 14.69
CA ILE A 65 0.98 4.98 14.71
C ILE A 65 0.34 5.63 15.96
N ASP A 66 1.11 5.86 17.03
CA ASP A 66 0.67 6.55 18.24
C ASP A 66 0.46 8.07 18.07
N ARG A 67 1.01 8.69 17.01
CA ARG A 67 1.03 10.14 16.82
C ARG A 67 0.98 10.53 15.35
N VAL A 68 -0.03 11.34 14.99
CA VAL A 68 -0.07 12.01 13.67
C VAL A 68 1.28 12.68 13.40
N CYS A 69 1.81 12.51 12.19
CA CYS A 69 3.15 12.95 11.80
C CYS A 69 3.16 14.47 11.53
N ARG A 70 3.01 15.23 12.62
CA ARG A 70 2.77 16.68 12.64
C ARG A 70 4.02 17.54 12.65
N GLU A 71 5.17 16.99 13.05
CA GLU A 71 6.42 17.75 13.14
C GLU A 71 7.07 17.89 11.75
N PRO A 72 6.98 19.06 11.10
CA PRO A 72 7.50 19.22 9.75
C PRO A 72 9.02 19.04 9.65
N SER A 73 9.77 19.29 10.72
CA SER A 73 11.21 19.03 10.81
C SER A 73 11.59 17.57 10.59
N VAL A 74 10.68 16.62 10.84
CA VAL A 74 10.93 15.18 10.69
C VAL A 74 10.31 14.65 9.39
N CYS A 75 9.14 15.14 8.98
CA CYS A 75 8.38 14.57 7.86
C CYS A 75 8.36 15.44 6.58
N ARG A 76 9.00 16.63 6.57
CA ARG A 76 9.26 17.38 5.32
C ARG A 76 10.59 17.02 4.67
N LEU A 77 11.51 16.33 5.35
CA LEU A 77 12.82 16.00 4.79
C LEU A 77 12.63 15.09 3.57
N ASP A 78 13.08 15.54 2.40
CA ASP A 78 13.11 14.70 1.20
C ASP A 78 14.12 13.56 1.37
N PRO A 79 13.98 12.43 0.65
CA PRO A 79 14.96 11.37 0.74
C PRO A 79 16.33 11.88 0.29
N ALA A 80 17.38 11.65 1.09
CA ALA A 80 18.74 11.90 0.63
C ALA A 80 19.00 11.06 -0.63
N VAL A 81 19.56 11.67 -1.68
CA VAL A 81 19.89 10.96 -2.92
C VAL A 81 20.84 9.81 -2.57
N PRO A 82 20.46 8.54 -2.79
CA PRO A 82 21.27 7.42 -2.33
C PRO A 82 22.63 7.43 -3.03
N SER A 83 23.70 7.39 -2.23
CA SER A 83 25.04 7.20 -2.78
C SER A 83 25.15 5.79 -3.35
N ALA A 84 25.88 5.61 -4.46
CA ALA A 84 26.05 4.31 -5.09
C ALA A 84 26.85 3.29 -4.24
N ALA A 85 27.31 3.68 -3.04
CA ALA A 85 28.14 2.87 -2.15
C ALA A 85 27.37 2.16 -1.03
N GLU A 86 26.11 2.53 -0.75
CA GLU A 86 25.31 1.92 0.32
C GLU A 86 24.35 0.88 -0.27
N GLY A 87 24.61 -0.40 0.00
CA GLY A 87 23.83 -1.55 -0.48
C GLY A 87 22.46 -1.72 0.18
N VAL A 88 21.75 -0.63 0.47
CA VAL A 88 20.35 -0.67 0.92
C VAL A 88 19.49 -1.22 -0.22
N PRO A 89 18.62 -2.22 0.00
CA PRO A 89 17.76 -2.77 -1.05
C PRO A 89 16.95 -1.68 -1.75
N ARG A 90 17.10 -1.59 -3.09
CA ARG A 90 16.31 -0.67 -3.91
C ARG A 90 14.84 -1.08 -3.84
N GLY A 91 13.96 -0.18 -3.43
CA GLY A 91 12.51 -0.34 -3.59
C GLY A 91 11.66 0.02 -2.36
N GLU A 92 12.16 -0.23 -1.15
CA GLU A 92 11.36 -0.04 0.07
C GLU A 92 11.71 1.25 0.82
N ARG A 93 10.76 2.19 0.83
CA ARG A 93 10.80 3.36 1.72
C ARG A 93 10.39 2.93 3.13
N GLU A 94 11.35 2.50 3.94
CA GLU A 94 11.15 2.56 5.38
C GLU A 94 11.15 4.02 5.86
N GLY A 95 10.28 4.32 6.81
CA GLY A 95 10.21 5.65 7.40
C GLY A 95 11.54 6.09 8.03
N PRO A 96 12.17 7.20 7.63
CA PRO A 96 11.89 7.89 6.37
C PRO A 96 13.15 8.15 5.46
N VAL A 97 14.35 7.95 5.98
CA VAL A 97 15.69 7.87 5.34
C VAL A 97 16.49 7.21 6.43
N PRO A 98 17.07 8.00 7.35
CA PRO A 98 16.30 8.85 8.30
C PRO A 98 15.74 10.26 7.84
N GLY A 99 14.53 10.40 7.20
CA GLY A 99 14.02 11.57 6.39
C GLY A 99 12.54 11.58 5.81
N ALA A 100 12.18 10.96 4.65
CA ALA A 100 10.81 10.90 4.01
C ALA A 100 9.97 9.55 4.10
N CYS A 101 8.76 9.52 4.69
CA CYS A 101 8.02 8.25 4.98
C CYS A 101 7.44 7.49 3.77
N GLY A 102 7.56 6.15 3.73
CA GLY A 102 6.98 5.29 2.67
C GLY A 102 5.54 4.81 2.86
N GLY A 103 4.86 5.26 3.91
CA GLY A 103 3.46 4.90 4.15
C GLY A 103 2.78 5.84 5.13
N PHE A 104 1.53 6.18 4.83
CA PHE A 104 0.69 7.08 5.60
C PHE A 104 -0.66 6.43 5.90
N HIS A 105 -1.22 6.71 7.08
CA HIS A 105 -2.51 6.19 7.53
C HIS A 105 -3.45 7.31 7.99
N GLY A 106 -4.72 7.21 7.64
CA GLY A 106 -5.78 8.11 8.08
C GLY A 106 -6.93 7.29 8.66
N PHE A 107 -7.33 7.58 9.89
CA PHE A 107 -8.41 6.88 10.59
C PHE A 107 -9.66 7.76 10.71
N ARG A 108 -10.83 7.15 10.51
CA ARG A 108 -12.17 7.69 10.78
C ARG A 108 -13.02 6.59 11.42
N ASP A 109 -14.14 6.97 12.03
CA ASP A 109 -15.02 6.05 12.76
C ASP A 109 -15.52 4.87 11.90
N ASP A 110 -15.68 5.11 10.59
CA ASP A 110 -16.30 4.20 9.63
C ASP A 110 -15.37 3.70 8.52
N PHE A 111 -14.12 4.18 8.44
CA PHE A 111 -13.10 3.67 7.52
C PHE A 111 -11.68 4.07 7.91
N GLU A 112 -10.72 3.28 7.42
CA GLU A 112 -9.28 3.53 7.52
C GLU A 112 -8.70 3.61 6.11
N VAL A 113 -7.72 4.49 5.90
CA VAL A 113 -7.04 4.66 4.61
C VAL A 113 -5.55 4.52 4.79
N HIS A 114 -4.92 3.65 4.01
CA HIS A 114 -3.47 3.48 4.00
C HIS A 114 -2.95 3.85 2.61
N VAL A 115 -2.01 4.78 2.53
CA VAL A 115 -1.33 5.16 1.29
C VAL A 115 0.11 4.66 1.36
N ARG A 116 0.52 3.82 0.41
CA ARG A 116 1.85 3.21 0.33
C ARG A 116 2.54 3.67 -0.94
N PHE A 117 3.73 4.23 -0.79
CA PHE A 117 4.48 4.84 -1.89
C PHE A 117 5.59 3.91 -2.37
N SER A 118 5.79 3.82 -3.68
CA SER A 118 6.87 3.04 -4.26
C SER A 118 8.24 3.73 -4.09
N GLY A 119 9.30 2.92 -3.97
CA GLY A 119 10.67 3.43 -3.88
C GLY A 119 11.11 4.21 -5.12
N GLY A 120 12.28 4.85 -5.04
CA GLY A 120 12.92 5.46 -6.21
C GLY A 120 12.28 6.74 -6.76
N GLY A 121 11.22 7.27 -6.14
CA GLY A 121 10.68 8.59 -6.51
C GLY A 121 9.18 8.79 -6.35
N ASP A 122 8.49 7.97 -5.55
CA ASP A 122 7.01 8.01 -5.43
C ASP A 122 6.32 7.82 -6.78
N ARG A 123 6.89 7.02 -7.70
CA ARG A 123 6.31 6.86 -9.05
C ARG A 123 4.90 6.28 -8.97
N HIS A 124 4.71 5.29 -8.11
CA HIS A 124 3.45 4.56 -7.94
C HIS A 124 2.92 4.69 -6.50
N ARG A 125 1.60 4.80 -6.36
CA ARG A 125 0.89 4.87 -5.06
C ARG A 125 -0.14 3.74 -4.99
N ALA A 126 -0.14 3.04 -3.87
CA ALA A 126 -1.21 2.11 -3.51
C ALA A 126 -2.08 2.74 -2.41
N VAL A 127 -3.39 2.83 -2.65
CA VAL A 127 -4.38 3.32 -1.69
C VAL A 127 -5.24 2.15 -1.25
N PHE A 128 -5.12 1.77 0.01
CA PHE A 128 -5.97 0.77 0.66
C PHE A 128 -7.08 1.49 1.40
N TRP A 129 -8.33 1.06 1.21
CA TRP A 129 -9.50 1.54 1.94
C TRP A 129 -10.11 0.39 2.73
N HIS A 130 -9.97 0.43 4.05
CA HIS A 130 -10.58 -0.54 4.95
C HIS A 130 -11.91 0.01 5.46
N HIS A 131 -13.03 -0.65 5.14
CA HIS A 131 -14.35 -0.32 5.66
C HIS A 131 -14.59 -1.08 6.97
N THR A 132 -14.36 -0.40 8.11
CA THR A 132 -14.27 -1.02 9.45
C THR A 132 -15.49 -1.88 9.80
N ALA A 133 -16.70 -1.37 9.55
CA ALA A 133 -17.95 -2.09 9.88
C ALA A 133 -18.25 -3.31 8.98
N ALA A 134 -17.45 -3.55 7.94
CA ALA A 134 -17.59 -4.69 7.04
C ALA A 134 -16.33 -5.58 7.00
N SER A 135 -15.27 -5.22 7.76
CA SER A 135 -13.93 -5.81 7.67
C SER A 135 -13.40 -5.98 6.24
N ALA A 136 -13.81 -5.09 5.33
CA ALA A 136 -13.58 -5.24 3.90
C ALA A 136 -12.55 -4.23 3.41
N VAL A 137 -11.45 -4.70 2.81
CA VAL A 137 -10.43 -3.86 2.19
C VAL A 137 -10.65 -3.77 0.69
N ARG A 138 -10.51 -2.56 0.14
CA ARG A 138 -10.40 -2.31 -1.30
C ARG A 138 -9.06 -1.64 -1.61
N LEU A 139 -8.51 -1.91 -2.78
CA LEU A 139 -7.20 -1.45 -3.20
C LEU A 139 -7.29 -0.72 -4.55
N TRP A 140 -6.57 0.39 -4.66
CA TRP A 140 -6.29 1.06 -5.91
C TRP A 140 -4.77 1.25 -6.05
N VAL A 141 -4.26 1.10 -7.27
CA VAL A 141 -2.89 1.47 -7.63
C VAL A 141 -2.96 2.57 -8.69
N ASP A 142 -2.37 3.72 -8.41
CA ASP A 142 -2.41 4.92 -9.26
C ASP A 142 -3.83 5.31 -9.72
N GLY A 143 -4.82 5.10 -8.83
CA GLY A 143 -6.24 5.38 -9.07
C GLY A 143 -7.00 4.26 -9.79
N VAL A 144 -6.35 3.19 -10.23
CA VAL A 144 -6.97 2.02 -10.87
C VAL A 144 -7.31 0.97 -9.79
N PRO A 145 -8.56 0.46 -9.70
CA PRO A 145 -8.91 -0.57 -8.73
C PRO A 145 -8.21 -1.92 -9.03
N VAL A 146 -7.67 -2.56 -7.99
CA VAL A 146 -6.90 -3.82 -8.07
C VAL A 146 -7.47 -4.83 -7.07
N GLY A 147 -7.47 -6.12 -7.43
CA GLY A 147 -7.91 -7.19 -6.54
C GLY A 147 -9.42 -7.26 -6.27
N VAL A 148 -10.23 -6.74 -7.20
CA VAL A 148 -11.71 -6.72 -7.06
C VAL A 148 -12.26 -8.14 -6.88
N GLY A 149 -12.96 -8.37 -5.76
CA GLY A 149 -13.75 -9.58 -5.52
C GLY A 149 -13.17 -10.58 -4.50
N GLY A 150 -11.97 -10.35 -3.96
CA GLY A 150 -11.45 -11.11 -2.81
C GLY A 150 -11.19 -10.21 -1.60
N GLY A 151 -11.18 -10.76 -0.39
CA GLY A 151 -10.66 -10.05 0.77
C GLY A 151 -9.14 -9.87 0.65
N LEU A 152 -8.68 -8.67 0.96
CA LEU A 152 -7.28 -8.26 0.94
C LEU A 152 -6.86 -7.84 2.34
N ASP A 153 -5.57 -7.96 2.66
CA ASP A 153 -5.01 -7.28 3.83
C ASP A 153 -5.03 -5.75 3.61
N SER A 154 -5.08 -4.97 4.69
CA SER A 154 -5.01 -3.50 4.63
C SER A 154 -3.58 -2.97 4.40
N TYR A 155 -2.62 -3.88 4.21
CA TYR A 155 -1.21 -3.60 4.02
C TYR A 155 -0.62 -4.31 2.81
N GLY A 156 0.43 -3.70 2.26
CA GLY A 156 1.24 -4.26 1.20
C GLY A 156 2.62 -3.62 1.14
N HIS A 157 3.51 -4.21 0.34
CA HIS A 157 4.89 -3.77 0.16
C HIS A 157 5.26 -3.71 -1.33
N TRP A 158 6.27 -2.90 -1.64
CA TRP A 158 6.67 -2.57 -3.02
C TRP A 158 8.03 -3.19 -3.33
N LEU A 159 8.08 -4.18 -4.22
CA LEU A 159 9.33 -4.77 -4.70
C LEU A 159 9.87 -3.95 -5.88
N ASP A 160 11.13 -3.51 -5.76
CA ASP A 160 11.86 -2.66 -6.73
C ASP A 160 11.08 -1.44 -7.22
N GLY A 161 10.18 -0.92 -6.37
CA GLY A 161 9.29 0.20 -6.72
C GLY A 161 8.28 -0.07 -7.84
N ARG A 162 8.14 -1.32 -8.30
CA ARG A 162 7.31 -1.74 -9.45
C ARG A 162 6.17 -2.70 -9.09
N PHE A 163 6.46 -3.73 -8.32
CA PHE A 163 5.47 -4.75 -7.98
C PHE A 163 4.89 -4.47 -6.60
N LEU A 164 3.58 -4.26 -6.50
CA LEU A 164 2.88 -4.25 -5.23
C LEU A 164 2.49 -5.68 -4.87
N VAL A 165 2.88 -6.12 -3.67
CA VAL A 165 2.53 -7.43 -3.11
C VAL A 165 1.62 -7.24 -1.91
N VAL A 166 0.50 -7.96 -1.91
CA VAL A 166 -0.58 -7.89 -0.92
C VAL A 166 -1.03 -9.31 -0.61
N GLN A 167 -1.18 -9.67 0.67
CA GLN A 167 -1.81 -10.94 1.04
C GLN A 167 -3.33 -10.83 0.84
N ALA A 168 -3.94 -11.92 0.39
CA ALA A 168 -5.37 -12.03 0.11
C ALA A 168 -5.93 -13.27 0.79
N GLU A 169 -7.25 -13.36 0.92
CA GLU A 169 -7.90 -14.52 1.52
C GLU A 169 -7.51 -15.83 0.82
N GLY A 170 -7.27 -16.88 1.60
CA GLY A 170 -7.10 -18.24 1.08
C GLY A 170 -8.40 -18.80 0.49
N PRO A 171 -8.32 -19.84 -0.35
CA PRO A 171 -9.51 -20.41 -0.96
C PRO A 171 -10.34 -21.19 0.07
N ASP A 172 -11.64 -20.92 0.15
CA ASP A 172 -12.56 -21.54 1.14
C ASP A 172 -12.51 -23.09 1.15
N GLY A 173 -12.22 -23.70 0.01
CA GLY A 173 -12.11 -25.15 -0.14
C GLY A 173 -10.78 -25.76 0.33
N HIS A 174 -9.84 -24.98 0.87
CA HIS A 174 -8.54 -25.51 1.29
C HIS A 174 -8.69 -26.42 2.52
N PRO A 175 -8.13 -27.65 2.53
CA PRO A 175 -8.33 -28.60 3.64
C PRO A 175 -7.68 -28.16 4.96
N ARG A 176 -6.73 -27.22 4.90
CA ARG A 176 -6.12 -26.57 6.06
C ARG A 176 -6.73 -25.20 6.39
N GLN A 177 -7.82 -24.80 5.71
CA GLN A 177 -8.48 -23.53 5.98
C GLN A 177 -9.06 -23.51 7.38
N SER A 178 -8.85 -22.40 8.08
CA SER A 178 -9.60 -22.06 9.29
C SER A 178 -9.84 -20.55 9.30
N TYR A 179 -10.88 -20.13 10.00
CA TYR A 179 -11.27 -18.74 10.08
C TYR A 179 -11.11 -18.21 11.50
N GLY A 180 -10.60 -16.99 11.63
CA GLY A 180 -10.25 -16.39 12.93
C GLY A 180 -10.36 -14.86 12.94
N PRO A 181 -10.13 -14.22 14.09
CA PRO A 181 -10.14 -12.77 14.20
C PRO A 181 -8.93 -12.17 13.47
N GLY A 182 -9.18 -11.24 12.55
CA GLY A 182 -8.16 -10.59 11.73
C GLY A 182 -8.80 -9.73 10.63
N ILE A 183 -7.97 -9.07 9.81
CA ILE A 183 -8.41 -8.41 8.57
C ILE A 183 -8.52 -9.48 7.48
N LEU A 184 -7.40 -10.16 7.19
CA LEU A 184 -7.47 -11.50 6.62
C LEU A 184 -7.93 -12.46 7.72
N VAL A 185 -9.22 -12.82 7.68
CA VAL A 185 -9.83 -13.77 8.62
C VAL A 185 -9.40 -15.22 8.37
N THR A 186 -8.33 -15.46 7.60
CA THR A 186 -8.00 -16.74 6.96
C THR A 186 -6.61 -17.24 7.38
N THR A 187 -6.51 -18.53 7.76
CA THR A 187 -5.23 -19.13 8.21
C THR A 187 -4.30 -19.53 7.06
N ILE A 188 -4.88 -19.98 5.94
CA ILE A 188 -4.16 -20.10 4.67
C ILE A 188 -4.53 -18.87 3.86
N VAL A 189 -3.56 -18.26 3.19
CA VAL A 189 -3.71 -17.00 2.45
C VAL A 189 -3.19 -17.12 1.03
N SER A 190 -3.84 -16.40 0.12
CA SER A 190 -3.39 -16.19 -1.26
C SER A 190 -2.45 -14.98 -1.33
N VAL A 191 -1.75 -14.80 -2.45
CA VAL A 191 -0.93 -13.60 -2.69
C VAL A 191 -1.34 -12.91 -3.97
N LEU A 192 -1.74 -11.64 -3.86
CA LEU A 192 -1.91 -10.75 -5.00
C LEU A 192 -0.59 -10.04 -5.32
N ILE A 193 -0.19 -10.09 -6.58
CA ILE A 193 0.95 -9.35 -7.13
C ILE A 193 0.43 -8.47 -8.27
N HIS A 194 0.61 -7.16 -8.14
CA HIS A 194 0.28 -6.18 -9.17
C HIS A 194 1.55 -5.52 -9.73
N ASP A 195 1.72 -5.54 -11.05
CA ASP A 195 2.80 -4.87 -11.77
C ASP A 195 2.34 -3.49 -12.22
N ALA A 196 2.72 -2.44 -11.49
CA ALA A 196 2.27 -1.07 -11.75
C ALA A 196 2.86 -0.44 -13.03
N VAL A 197 3.87 -1.06 -13.64
CA VAL A 197 4.43 -0.60 -14.93
C VAL A 197 3.61 -1.12 -16.11
N VAL A 198 3.09 -2.35 -16.01
CA VAL A 198 2.30 -3.00 -17.08
C VAL A 198 0.78 -2.92 -16.81
N GLY A 199 0.37 -2.58 -15.58
CA GLY A 199 -1.03 -2.60 -15.14
C GLY A 199 -1.60 -4.00 -14.95
N SER A 200 -0.75 -5.03 -14.91
CA SER A 200 -1.19 -6.44 -14.81
C SER A 200 -1.31 -6.90 -13.35
N THR A 201 -2.32 -7.72 -13.06
CA THR A 201 -2.53 -8.30 -11.72
C THR A 201 -2.57 -9.82 -11.83
N ARG A 202 -1.88 -10.52 -10.92
CA ARG A 202 -1.99 -11.97 -10.74
C ARG A 202 -2.24 -12.31 -9.28
N THR A 203 -3.19 -13.21 -9.02
CA THR A 203 -3.39 -13.80 -7.70
C THR A 203 -2.86 -15.22 -7.70
N LEU A 204 -1.97 -15.52 -6.78
CA LEU A 204 -1.41 -16.84 -6.53
C LEU A 204 -2.21 -17.48 -5.41
N VAL A 205 -2.97 -18.51 -5.76
CA VAL A 205 -3.79 -19.29 -4.83
C VAL A 205 -3.04 -20.58 -4.47
N PRO A 206 -2.92 -20.96 -3.19
CA PRO A 206 -2.32 -22.23 -2.79
C PRO A 206 -3.18 -23.43 -3.20
N GLU A 207 -2.51 -24.48 -3.69
CA GLU A 207 -3.10 -25.80 -3.92
C GLU A 207 -3.39 -26.51 -2.59
N PRO A 208 -4.33 -27.49 -2.54
CA PRO A 208 -4.76 -28.15 -1.29
C PRO A 208 -3.67 -28.79 -0.42
N HIS A 209 -2.47 -29.00 -0.96
CA HIS A 209 -1.33 -29.60 -0.26
C HIS A 209 -0.28 -28.57 0.20
N GLU A 210 -0.33 -27.34 -0.32
CA GLU A 210 0.54 -26.24 0.09
C GLU A 210 0.10 -25.69 1.46
N THR A 211 0.95 -24.90 2.12
CA THR A 211 0.65 -24.35 3.46
C THR A 211 1.13 -22.92 3.55
N TRP A 212 0.42 -22.03 2.87
CA TRP A 212 0.75 -20.61 2.77
C TRP A 212 0.14 -19.86 3.95
N THR A 213 0.87 -19.75 5.07
CA THR A 213 0.39 -19.13 6.31
C THR A 213 0.94 -17.73 6.57
N ASP A 214 2.09 -17.40 5.98
CA ASP A 214 2.61 -16.03 5.91
C ASP A 214 3.53 -15.93 4.68
N PRO A 215 2.95 -15.93 3.47
CA PRO A 215 3.73 -16.00 2.26
C PRO A 215 4.43 -14.68 1.97
N GLN A 216 5.68 -14.80 1.54
CA GLN A 216 6.56 -13.69 1.23
C GLN A 216 7.01 -13.79 -0.22
N VAL A 217 7.06 -12.66 -0.92
CA VAL A 217 7.52 -12.59 -2.31
C VAL A 217 8.76 -11.73 -2.37
N VAL A 218 9.78 -12.17 -3.10
CA VAL A 218 11.05 -11.46 -3.25
C VAL A 218 11.42 -11.42 -4.73
N LEU A 219 11.84 -10.26 -5.22
CA LEU A 219 12.39 -10.11 -6.56
C LEU A 219 13.89 -10.43 -6.52
N GLU A 220 14.32 -11.38 -7.35
CA GLU A 220 15.72 -11.74 -7.54
C GLU A 220 16.00 -11.87 -9.05
N GLY A 221 16.80 -10.93 -9.57
CA GLY A 221 17.00 -10.76 -11.01
C GLY A 221 15.65 -10.54 -11.73
N GLU A 222 15.37 -11.38 -12.73
CA GLU A 222 14.11 -11.37 -13.48
C GLU A 222 13.07 -12.39 -12.93
N THR A 223 13.21 -12.81 -11.67
CA THR A 223 12.31 -13.80 -11.05
C THR A 223 11.69 -13.30 -9.76
N LEU A 224 10.41 -13.61 -9.55
CA LEU A 224 9.71 -13.43 -8.29
C LEU A 224 9.65 -14.80 -7.60
N ARG A 225 10.44 -14.93 -6.53
CA ARG A 225 10.51 -16.11 -5.65
C ARG A 225 9.45 -15.95 -4.56
N VAL A 226 8.56 -16.93 -4.45
CA VAL A 226 7.46 -16.97 -3.50
C VAL A 226 7.76 -18.06 -2.48
N TYR A 227 7.73 -17.70 -1.21
CA TYR A 227 7.92 -18.58 -0.07
C TYR A 227 6.59 -18.64 0.69
N ALA A 228 6.07 -19.82 0.96
CA ALA A 228 4.78 -20.04 1.63
C ALA A 228 4.78 -19.62 3.11
N THR A 229 5.94 -19.71 3.75
CA THR A 229 6.14 -19.43 5.17
C THR A 229 7.46 -18.71 5.44
N ARG A 230 7.61 -18.18 6.65
CA ARG A 230 8.87 -17.57 7.13
C ARG A 230 10.02 -18.57 7.18
N GLU A 231 9.74 -19.82 7.50
CA GLU A 231 10.72 -20.91 7.58
C GLU A 231 11.24 -21.26 6.18
N ALA A 232 10.35 -21.35 5.19
CA ALA A 232 10.72 -21.52 3.79
C ALA A 232 11.61 -20.37 3.30
N ARG A 233 11.28 -19.12 3.66
CA ARG A 233 12.13 -17.94 3.37
C ARG A 233 13.48 -18.01 4.08
N ALA A 234 13.52 -18.38 5.35
CA ALA A 234 14.75 -18.46 6.13
C ALA A 234 15.72 -19.57 5.63
N ALA A 235 15.19 -20.64 5.03
CA ALA A 235 15.95 -21.71 4.40
C ALA A 235 16.30 -21.43 2.91
N ASP A 236 15.83 -20.31 2.35
CA ASP A 236 15.84 -19.99 0.91
C ASP A 236 15.26 -21.09 -0.01
N LEU A 237 14.17 -21.72 0.43
CA LEU A 237 13.43 -22.74 -0.32
C LEU A 237 12.12 -22.14 -0.85
N PRO A 238 12.08 -21.58 -2.08
CA PRO A 238 10.87 -21.01 -2.64
C PRO A 238 9.90 -22.11 -3.12
N ASP A 239 8.65 -22.03 -2.68
CA ASP A 239 7.55 -22.89 -3.12
C ASP A 239 7.17 -22.63 -4.59
N ARG A 240 7.29 -21.38 -5.06
CA ARG A 240 7.09 -21.02 -6.47
C ARG A 240 8.14 -20.03 -6.96
N ILE A 241 8.57 -20.21 -8.20
CA ILE A 241 9.43 -19.26 -8.93
C ILE A 241 8.67 -18.83 -10.18
N LEU A 242 8.46 -17.52 -10.32
CA LEU A 242 7.70 -16.94 -11.42
C LEU A 242 8.59 -15.98 -12.21
N PRO A 243 8.45 -15.88 -13.54
CA PRO A 243 9.05 -14.77 -14.27
C PRO A 243 8.46 -13.44 -13.78
N ALA A 244 9.35 -12.45 -13.65
CA ALA A 244 9.03 -11.03 -13.61
C ALA A 244 9.16 -10.52 -15.05
N PRO A 245 8.08 -10.07 -15.72
CA PRO A 245 8.16 -9.63 -17.11
C PRO A 245 9.20 -8.50 -17.27
N SER A 246 10.16 -8.65 -18.17
CA SER A 246 11.11 -7.58 -18.47
C SER A 246 10.35 -6.37 -19.03
N ALA A 247 10.65 -5.15 -18.57
CA ALA A 247 9.94 -3.94 -19.00
C ALA A 247 10.32 -3.47 -20.44
N LEU A 248 11.10 -4.27 -21.16
CA LEU A 248 11.73 -3.96 -22.44
C LEU A 248 11.24 -4.92 -23.54
N SER A 249 9.99 -4.77 -23.95
CA SER A 249 9.41 -5.49 -25.10
C SER A 249 8.21 -4.75 -25.73
N ALA A 250 8.27 -3.42 -25.75
CA ALA A 250 7.27 -2.55 -26.38
C ALA A 250 7.94 -1.35 -27.10
N SER A 251 8.83 -1.65 -28.05
CA SER A 251 9.42 -0.68 -28.99
C SER A 251 9.99 -1.43 -30.20
N ASP A 252 9.08 -1.84 -31.09
CA ASP A 252 9.31 -2.17 -32.52
C ASP A 252 8.19 -1.50 -33.33
#